data_AF-A0A090L712-F1
#
_entry.id   AF-A0A090L712-F1
#
_cell.length_a   1.000
_cell.length_b   1.000
_cell.length_c   1.000
_cell.angle_alpha   90.00
_cell.angle_beta   90.00
_cell.angle_gamma   90.00
#
_symmetry.space_group_name_H-M   'P 1'
#
loop_
_entity.id
_entity.type
_entity.pdbx_description
1 polymer ?
#
loop_
_entity_poly.entity_id
_entity_poly.type
_entity_poly.pdbx_seq_one_letter_code
_entity_poly.pdbx_strand_id
1 'polypeptide(L)'
;MSKIYENQEEAFLKDQILNQLSNETAISYVGCLHARESERQETFLQNCEKKSIPITVPSLGINLDLKVSKYTIINDDCDVSFESKMIFNGIAVKWIGKINKFSLLGKGHFELDKEESKNQSQHWKNVAFYNDKIQKIKNTIL
;
A
#
# COMPACT_ATOMS: atom_id res chain seq x y z
N MET A 1 0.44 3.48 -21.03
CA MET A 1 0.90 4.47 -20.02
C MET A 1 0.08 4.22 -18.77
N SER A 2 0.70 3.99 -17.61
CA SER A 2 -0.08 3.84 -16.37
C SER A 2 -0.75 5.17 -16.06
N LYS A 3 -2.04 5.12 -15.74
CA LYS A 3 -2.88 6.30 -15.58
C LYS A 3 -2.72 6.79 -14.13
N ILE A 4 -1.67 7.57 -13.87
CA ILE A 4 -1.57 8.29 -12.60
C ILE A 4 -2.51 9.49 -12.70
N TYR A 5 -3.43 9.60 -11.74
CA TYR A 5 -4.47 10.63 -11.75
C TYR A 5 -3.89 12.01 -11.38
N GLU A 6 -4.31 13.06 -12.08
CA GLU A 6 -3.94 14.44 -11.70
C GLU A 6 -4.55 14.84 -10.35
N ASN A 7 -5.83 14.49 -10.15
CA ASN A 7 -6.55 14.62 -8.89
C ASN A 7 -6.72 13.24 -8.22
N GLN A 8 -5.67 12.80 -7.53
CA GLN A 8 -5.67 11.49 -6.88
C GLN A 8 -6.64 11.39 -5.70
N GLU A 9 -6.99 12.50 -5.06
CA GLU A 9 -7.95 12.52 -3.94
C GLU A 9 -9.37 12.16 -4.41
N GLU A 10 -9.81 12.77 -5.52
CA GLU A 10 -11.08 12.42 -6.15
C GLU A 10 -11.08 10.99 -6.69
N ALA A 11 -9.95 10.55 -7.26
CA ALA A 11 -9.80 9.18 -7.75
C ALA A 11 -9.87 8.15 -6.61
N PHE A 12 -9.29 8.46 -5.44
CA PHE A 12 -9.35 7.61 -4.25
C PHE A 12 -10.80 7.40 -3.77
N LEU A 13 -11.60 8.46 -3.74
CA LEU A 13 -13.01 8.39 -3.32
C LEU A 13 -13.88 7.64 -4.33
N LYS A 14 -13.53 7.67 -5.61
CA LYS A 14 -14.28 7.00 -6.69
C LYS A 14 -13.89 5.53 -6.87
N ASP A 15 -12.69 5.13 -6.46
CA ASP A 15 -12.24 3.74 -6.55
C ASP A 15 -12.98 2.87 -5.53
N GLN A 16 -13.70 1.86 -6.02
CA GLN A 16 -14.56 1.02 -5.19
C GLN A 16 -13.78 0.22 -4.14
N ILE A 17 -12.61 -0.29 -4.49
CA ILE A 17 -11.79 -1.13 -3.59
C ILE A 17 -11.15 -0.23 -2.53
N LEU A 18 -10.56 0.89 -2.93
CA LEU A 18 -9.95 1.83 -1.98
C LEU A 18 -11.01 2.42 -1.04
N ASN A 19 -12.20 2.74 -1.54
CA ASN A 19 -13.27 3.24 -0.68
C ASN A 19 -13.74 2.19 0.34
N GLN A 20 -13.88 0.92 -0.05
CA GLN A 20 -14.20 -0.16 0.90
C GLN A 20 -13.11 -0.37 1.94
N LEU A 21 -11.86 -0.43 1.49
CA LEU A 21 -10.69 -0.64 2.33
C LEU A 21 -10.21 0.61 3.07
N SER A 22 -10.86 1.77 2.89
CA SER A 22 -10.58 2.97 3.68
C SER A 22 -11.06 2.86 5.12
N ASN A 23 -12.02 1.97 5.37
CA ASN A 23 -12.49 1.63 6.70
C ASN A 23 -11.65 0.51 7.30
N GLU A 24 -11.58 0.50 8.62
CA GLU A 24 -10.88 -0.53 9.37
C GLU A 24 -11.44 -1.93 9.03
N THR A 25 -10.63 -2.75 8.36
CA THR A 25 -11.04 -4.05 7.84
C THR A 25 -10.18 -5.16 8.44
N ALA A 26 -10.80 -6.30 8.75
CA ALA A 26 -10.09 -7.45 9.30
C ALA A 26 -9.09 -8.04 8.29
N ILE A 27 -7.90 -8.38 8.78
CA ILE A 27 -6.82 -8.98 8.00
C ILE A 27 -6.19 -10.14 8.74
N SER A 28 -5.51 -11.01 8.00
CA SER A 28 -4.69 -12.07 8.58
C SER A 28 -3.34 -12.17 7.86
N TYR A 29 -2.31 -12.52 8.63
CA TYR A 29 -0.99 -12.80 8.08
C TYR A 29 -0.97 -14.17 7.40
N VAL A 30 -0.47 -14.22 6.17
CA VAL A 30 -0.49 -15.43 5.32
C VAL A 30 0.90 -15.98 5.00
N GLY A 31 1.94 -15.54 5.71
CA GLY A 31 3.26 -16.14 5.57
C GLY A 31 3.32 -17.55 6.17
N CYS A 32 4.03 -18.43 5.47
CA CYS A 32 4.33 -19.81 5.88
C CYS A 32 3.09 -20.62 6.35
N LEU A 33 1.99 -20.60 5.60
CA LEU A 33 0.73 -21.31 5.95
C LEU A 33 0.89 -22.82 6.18
N HIS A 34 1.94 -23.44 5.66
CA HIS A 34 2.25 -24.86 5.85
C HIS A 34 2.94 -25.17 7.19
N ALA A 35 3.50 -24.14 7.86
CA ALA A 35 4.25 -24.28 9.10
C ALA A 35 3.32 -24.27 10.32
N ARG A 36 3.85 -24.69 11.46
CA ARG A 36 3.10 -24.67 12.73
C ARG A 36 2.92 -23.23 13.21
N GLU A 37 1.95 -23.02 14.11
CA GLU A 37 1.61 -21.69 14.60
C GLU A 37 2.82 -20.95 15.21
N SER A 38 3.59 -21.61 16.06
CA SER A 38 4.80 -21.02 16.68
C SER A 38 5.84 -20.57 15.64
N GLU A 39 6.05 -21.39 14.60
CA GLU A 39 6.98 -21.07 13.50
C GLU A 39 6.45 -19.89 12.67
N ARG A 40 5.12 -19.82 12.47
CA ARG A 40 4.48 -18.69 11.77
C ARG A 40 4.58 -17.39 12.56
N GLN A 41 4.43 -17.44 13.87
CA GLN A 41 4.61 -16.30 14.78
C GLN A 41 6.04 -15.76 14.71
N GLU A 42 7.05 -16.65 14.78
CA GLU A 42 8.44 -16.26 14.61
C GLU A 42 8.72 -15.68 13.23
N THR A 43 8.22 -16.35 12.18
CA THR A 43 8.37 -15.89 10.80
C THR A 43 7.73 -14.51 10.60
N PHE A 44 6.57 -14.25 11.22
CA PHE A 44 5.92 -12.94 11.15
C PHE A 44 6.85 -11.84 11.66
N LEU A 45 7.48 -12.03 12.82
CA LEU A 45 8.43 -11.07 13.38
C LEU A 45 9.65 -10.87 12.48
N GLN A 46 10.21 -11.96 11.94
CA GLN A 46 11.32 -11.88 10.97
C GLN A 46 10.89 -11.13 9.69
N ASN A 47 9.64 -11.28 9.26
CA ASN A 47 9.09 -10.61 8.09
C ASN A 47 8.83 -9.12 8.33
N CYS A 48 8.52 -8.72 9.57
CA CYS A 48 8.53 -7.31 9.97
C CYS A 48 9.94 -6.71 9.80
N GLU A 49 10.99 -7.40 10.26
CA GLU A 49 12.38 -6.95 10.12
C GLU A 49 12.83 -6.88 8.65
N LYS A 50 12.43 -7.87 7.85
CA LYS A 50 12.64 -7.90 6.39
C LYS A 50 11.78 -6.90 5.63
N LYS A 51 10.84 -6.24 6.29
CA LYS A 51 9.88 -5.28 5.73
C LYS A 51 9.00 -5.85 4.61
N SER A 52 8.66 -7.14 4.68
CA SER A 52 7.78 -7.82 3.73
C SER A 52 6.74 -8.60 4.52
N ILE A 53 5.51 -8.09 4.57
CA ILE A 53 4.42 -8.68 5.33
C ILE A 53 3.30 -9.07 4.36
N PRO A 54 3.20 -10.35 3.97
CA PRO A 54 2.07 -10.83 3.20
C PRO A 54 0.83 -10.96 4.08
N ILE A 55 -0.25 -10.31 3.67
CA ILE A 55 -1.56 -10.36 4.33
C ILE A 55 -2.66 -10.77 3.36
N THR A 56 -3.78 -11.21 3.91
CA THR A 56 -5.05 -11.30 3.19
C THR A 56 -6.11 -10.45 3.88
N VAL A 57 -7.04 -9.94 3.08
CA VAL A 57 -8.29 -9.32 3.52
C VAL A 57 -9.41 -10.31 3.21
N PRO A 58 -9.82 -11.16 4.18
CA PRO A 58 -10.72 -12.27 3.90
C PRO A 58 -12.08 -11.86 3.35
N SER A 59 -12.63 -10.73 3.82
CA SER A 59 -13.94 -10.22 3.41
C SER A 59 -14.03 -9.87 1.92
N LEU A 60 -12.90 -9.52 1.30
CA LEU A 60 -12.82 -9.14 -0.10
C LEU A 60 -12.05 -10.16 -0.95
N GLY A 61 -11.45 -11.18 -0.33
CA GLY A 61 -10.61 -12.16 -1.02
C GLY A 61 -9.34 -11.55 -1.64
N ILE A 62 -8.84 -10.45 -1.07
CA ILE A 62 -7.68 -9.71 -1.60
C ILE A 62 -6.43 -10.16 -0.84
N ASN A 63 -5.35 -10.45 -1.57
CA ASN A 63 -4.03 -10.71 -1.00
C ASN A 63 -3.10 -9.55 -1.31
N LEU A 64 -2.38 -9.07 -0.30
CA LEU A 64 -1.43 -7.97 -0.42
C LEU A 64 -0.07 -8.42 0.12
N ASP A 65 0.97 -8.29 -0.70
CA ASP A 65 2.35 -8.41 -0.22
C ASP A 65 2.87 -7.01 0.13
N LEU A 66 2.85 -6.68 1.41
CA LEU A 66 3.13 -5.34 1.88
C LEU A 66 4.63 -5.12 2.06
N LYS A 67 5.16 -4.17 1.28
CA LYS A 67 6.50 -3.63 1.52
C LYS A 67 6.44 -2.55 2.60
N VAL A 68 6.84 -2.90 3.81
CA VAL A 68 6.66 -2.06 4.99
C VAL A 68 7.60 -0.84 4.95
N SER A 69 7.04 0.36 5.04
CA SER A 69 7.80 1.60 5.20
C SER A 69 8.26 1.78 6.65
N LYS A 70 7.36 1.51 7.60
CA LYS A 70 7.57 1.68 9.04
C LYS A 70 6.85 0.57 9.80
N TYR A 71 7.45 0.07 10.88
CA TYR A 71 6.77 -0.79 11.85
C TYR A 71 7.19 -0.44 13.28
N THR A 72 6.33 -0.77 14.23
CA THR A 72 6.58 -0.61 15.66
C THR A 72 6.14 -1.88 16.38
N ILE A 73 7.06 -2.43 17.17
CA ILE A 73 6.80 -3.53 18.10
C ILE A 73 6.98 -2.95 19.50
N ILE A 74 5.91 -2.87 20.28
CA ILE A 74 5.98 -2.47 21.69
C ILE A 74 6.02 -3.78 22.48
N ASN A 75 7.05 -4.02 23.28
CA ASN A 75 7.26 -5.31 23.94
C ASN A 75 6.07 -5.74 24.83
N ASP A 76 5.45 -4.77 25.50
CA ASP A 76 4.28 -4.97 26.35
C ASP A 76 2.97 -5.08 25.57
N ASP A 77 2.95 -4.69 24.29
CA ASP A 77 1.80 -4.89 23.40
C ASP A 77 1.95 -6.24 22.67
N CYS A 78 0.84 -6.96 22.53
CA CYS A 78 0.79 -8.15 21.70
C CYS A 78 0.76 -7.81 20.22
N ASP A 79 0.50 -6.55 19.87
CA ASP A 79 0.28 -6.13 18.51
C ASP A 79 1.50 -5.44 17.88
N VAL A 80 1.67 -5.67 16.59
CA VAL A 80 2.66 -5.02 15.73
C VAL A 80 1.93 -4.08 14.79
N SER A 81 2.21 -2.80 14.91
CA SER A 81 1.69 -1.77 14.02
C SER A 81 2.64 -1.56 12.85
N PHE A 82 2.13 -1.41 11.63
CA PHE A 82 2.93 -1.21 10.44
C PHE A 82 2.24 -0.29 9.43
N GLU A 83 3.07 0.32 8.59
CA GLU A 83 2.67 1.13 7.45
C GLU A 83 3.36 0.59 6.19
N SER A 84 2.67 0.59 5.06
CA SER A 84 3.23 0.28 3.75
C SER A 84 2.75 1.29 2.72
N LYS A 85 3.68 2.02 2.11
CA LYS A 85 3.38 2.97 1.02
C LYS A 85 3.40 2.25 -0.32
N MET A 86 2.40 2.47 -1.17
CA MET A 86 2.30 1.84 -2.48
C MET A 86 1.48 2.67 -3.47
N ILE A 87 1.58 2.30 -4.76
CA ILE A 87 0.72 2.85 -5.81
C ILE A 87 -0.33 1.80 -6.14
N PHE A 88 -1.58 2.10 -5.80
CA PHE A 88 -2.72 1.23 -6.06
C PHE A 88 -3.61 1.85 -7.13
N ASN A 89 -3.83 1.16 -8.24
CA ASN A 89 -4.59 1.68 -9.39
C ASN A 89 -4.15 3.09 -9.87
N GLY A 90 -2.87 3.43 -9.73
CA GLY A 90 -2.34 4.76 -10.11
C GLY A 90 -2.58 5.87 -9.08
N ILE A 91 -2.97 5.51 -7.86
CA ILE A 91 -3.20 6.42 -6.72
C ILE A 91 -2.16 6.12 -5.65
N ALA A 92 -1.49 7.17 -5.14
CA ALA A 92 -0.54 7.03 -4.05
C ALA A 92 -1.28 6.84 -2.72
N VAL A 93 -1.11 5.66 -2.13
CA VAL A 93 -1.78 5.28 -0.88
C VAL A 93 -0.78 4.71 0.11
N LYS A 94 -1.18 4.71 1.38
CA LYS A 94 -0.52 3.97 2.45
C LYS A 94 -1.52 3.00 3.07
N TRP A 95 -1.09 1.76 3.22
CA TRP A 95 -1.77 0.78 4.05
C TRP A 95 -1.28 0.95 5.48
N ILE A 96 -2.21 1.15 6.43
CA ILE A 96 -1.93 1.20 7.86
C ILE A 96 -2.59 -0.03 8.49
N GLY A 97 -1.82 -0.80 9.23
CA GLY A 97 -2.32 -2.03 9.83
C GLY A 97 -1.73 -2.30 11.20
N LYS A 98 -2.43 -3.15 11.94
CA LYS A 98 -2.03 -3.70 13.23
C LYS A 98 -2.34 -5.20 13.23
N ILE A 99 -1.36 -6.04 13.52
CA ILE A 99 -1.52 -7.50 13.62
C ILE A 99 -0.99 -7.98 14.97
N ASN A 100 -1.76 -8.84 15.63
CA ASN A 100 -1.34 -9.50 16.86
C ASN A 100 -0.28 -10.56 16.57
N LYS A 101 0.86 -10.48 17.26
CA LYS A 101 2.03 -11.35 17.04
C LYS A 101 1.79 -12.82 17.40
N PHE A 102 0.74 -13.11 18.18
CA PHE A 102 0.39 -14.48 18.56
C PHE A 102 -0.73 -15.03 17.69
N SER A 103 -1.88 -14.32 17.60
CA SER A 103 -3.01 -14.82 16.81
C SER A 103 -2.82 -14.69 15.31
N LEU A 104 -1.88 -13.85 14.85
CA LEU A 104 -1.64 -13.55 13.43
C LEU A 104 -2.86 -12.94 12.71
N LEU A 105 -3.81 -12.43 13.49
CA LEU A 105 -4.98 -11.70 13.05
C LEU A 105 -4.82 -10.22 13.39
N GLY A 106 -5.48 -9.38 12.62
CA GLY A 106 -5.36 -7.95 12.78
C GLY A 106 -6.41 -7.18 12.03
N LYS A 107 -6.16 -5.89 11.91
CA LYS A 107 -6.96 -4.99 11.10
C LYS A 107 -6.07 -4.01 10.34
N GLY A 108 -6.59 -3.47 9.26
CA GLY A 108 -5.94 -2.37 8.55
C GLY A 108 -6.87 -1.68 7.58
N HIS A 109 -6.38 -0.58 7.04
CA HIS A 109 -7.11 0.26 6.10
C HIS A 109 -6.14 1.02 5.19
N PHE A 110 -6.66 1.51 4.06
CA PHE A 110 -5.97 2.43 3.17
C PHE A 110 -6.22 3.87 3.56
N GLU A 111 -5.18 4.68 3.47
CA GLU A 111 -5.24 6.13 3.49
C GLU A 111 -4.54 6.69 2.26
N LEU A 112 -4.97 7.87 1.79
CA LEU A 112 -4.27 8.59 0.75
C LEU A 112 -2.90 9.07 1.26
N ASP A 113 -1.82 8.79 0.53
CA ASP A 113 -0.52 9.41 0.81
C ASP A 113 -0.49 10.80 0.17
N LYS A 114 -0.94 11.81 0.92
CA LYS A 114 -1.03 13.20 0.44
C LYS A 114 0.31 13.78 0.02
N GLU A 115 1.42 13.32 0.60
CA GLU A 115 2.75 13.78 0.26
C GLU A 115 3.19 13.21 -1.08
N GLU A 116 3.13 11.88 -1.21
CA GLU A 116 3.51 11.20 -2.45
C GLU A 116 2.57 11.56 -3.60
N SER A 117 1.28 11.73 -3.31
CA SER A 117 0.29 12.20 -4.28
C SER A 117 0.66 13.55 -4.89
N LYS A 118 1.07 14.53 -4.07
CA LYS A 118 1.52 15.85 -4.55
C LYS A 118 2.80 15.73 -5.37
N ASN A 119 3.77 14.94 -4.91
CA ASN A 119 5.04 14.73 -5.59
C ASN A 119 4.82 14.12 -6.98
N GLN A 120 3.96 13.12 -7.08
CA GLN A 120 3.63 12.46 -8.35
C GLN A 120 2.84 13.38 -9.27
N SER A 121 1.82 14.08 -8.79
CA SER A 121 1.08 15.04 -9.62
C SER A 121 2.02 16.12 -10.18
N GLN A 122 3.01 16.58 -9.41
CA GLN A 122 4.01 17.53 -9.91
C GLN A 122 4.97 16.90 -10.93
N HIS A 123 5.44 15.67 -10.69
CA HIS A 123 6.28 14.94 -11.63
C HIS A 123 5.58 14.75 -12.99
N TRP A 124 4.30 14.37 -12.99
CA TRP A 124 3.52 14.18 -14.20
C TRP A 124 3.26 15.47 -14.97
N LYS A 125 3.02 16.59 -14.29
CA LYS A 125 2.94 17.91 -14.95
C LYS A 125 4.22 18.23 -15.72
N ASN A 126 5.38 17.93 -15.12
CA ASN A 126 6.66 18.13 -15.78
C ASN A 126 6.80 17.20 -17.00
N VAL A 127 6.51 15.91 -16.86
CA VAL A 127 6.56 14.94 -17.97
C VAL A 127 5.61 15.33 -19.11
N ALA A 128 4.39 15.76 -18.80
CA ALA A 128 3.42 16.25 -19.78
C ALA A 128 3.95 17.47 -20.55
N PHE A 129 4.56 18.42 -19.85
CA PHE A 129 5.19 19.60 -20.46
C PHE A 129 6.34 19.22 -21.41
N TYR A 130 7.21 18.28 -21.01
CA TYR A 130 8.27 17.79 -21.89
C TYR A 130 7.72 17.03 -23.10
N ASN A 131 6.70 16.20 -22.90
CA ASN A 131 6.04 15.49 -24.00
C ASN A 131 5.41 16.45 -25.02
N ASP A 132 4.72 17.50 -24.57
CA ASP A 132 4.14 18.52 -25.47
C ASP A 132 5.24 19.25 -26.26
N LYS A 133 6.36 19.61 -25.61
CA LYS A 133 7.53 20.17 -26.31
C LYS A 133 8.11 19.23 -27.36
N ILE A 134 8.27 17.94 -27.03
CA ILE A 134 8.77 16.93 -27.98
C ILE A 134 7.84 16.80 -29.17
N GLN A 135 6.51 16.80 -28.96
CA GLN A 135 5.53 16.73 -30.04
C GLN A 135 5.57 17.96 -30.94
N LYS A 136 5.67 19.17 -30.35
CA LYS A 136 5.82 20.42 -31.11
C LYS A 136 7.07 20.41 -31.99
N ILE A 137 8.20 19.95 -31.46
CA ILE A 137 9.45 19.82 -32.23
C ILE A 137 9.27 18.81 -33.38
N LYS A 138 8.69 17.63 -33.12
CA LYS A 138 8.43 16.63 -34.16
C LYS A 138 7.55 17.17 -35.29
N ASN A 139 6.53 17.95 -34.96
CA ASN A 139 5.61 18.54 -35.94
C ASN A 139 6.20 19.74 -36.69
N THR A 140 7.37 20.24 -36.29
CA THR A 140 8.05 21.38 -36.95
C THR A 140 9.19 20.90 -37.87
N ILE A 141 9.64 19.65 -37.73
CA ILE A 141 10.74 19.05 -38.51
C ILE A 141 10.21 18.16 -39.68
N LEU A 142 8.89 18.00 -39.77
CA LEU A 142 8.16 17.41 -40.91
C LEU A 142 7.39 18.50 -41.65
#